data_AF-A0A368RKN1-F1
#
_entry.id   AF-A0A368RKN1-F1
#
_cell.length_a   1.000
_cell.length_b   1.000
_cell.length_c   1.000
_cell.angle_alpha   90.00
_cell.angle_beta   90.00
_cell.angle_gamma   90.00
#
_symmetry.space_group_name_H-M   'P 1'
#
loop_
_entity.id
_entity.type
_entity.pdbx_description
1 polymer ?
#
loop_
_entity_poly.entity_id
_entity_poly.type
_entity_poly.pdbx_seq_one_letter_code
_entity_poly.pdbx_strand_id
1 'polypeptide(L)'
;MIQMQAFVSEYAVWRSDAGRGSLLASLAEAAFLTGLEMNSDIVHMASYAPLFVNDNDRAWNPDAIVFNSWQHYGTPSYWMQTLFRESSGAMIHPITVSSSYSGSLAASAITWQDSENSFLRVKVVNFGSDAVSLTISTSGLQASFNALGSTSTVLTFGNVMDEN
;
A
#
# COMPACT_ATOMS: atom_id res chain seq x y z
N MET A 1 -18.78 20.48 17.13
CA MET A 1 -19.10 19.04 17.04
C MET A 1 -17.76 18.32 17.11
N ILE A 2 -17.55 17.39 18.05
CA ILE A 2 -16.32 16.60 18.10
C ILE A 2 -16.46 15.52 17.03
N GLN A 3 -15.60 15.53 16.02
CA GLN A 3 -15.55 14.45 15.02
C GLN A 3 -14.70 13.32 15.61
N MET A 4 -15.31 12.15 15.79
CA MET A 4 -14.59 10.97 16.28
C MET A 4 -13.65 10.47 15.18
N GLN A 5 -12.37 10.31 15.51
CA GLN A 5 -11.34 9.81 14.61
C GLN A 5 -11.01 8.36 14.97
N ALA A 6 -10.81 7.53 13.96
CA ALA A 6 -10.44 6.13 14.11
C ALA A 6 -8.94 5.93 13.91
N PHE A 7 -8.38 5.01 14.69
CA PHE A 7 -7.04 4.47 14.54
C PHE A 7 -7.14 2.96 14.32
N VAL A 8 -6.67 2.48 13.17
CA VAL A 8 -6.45 1.06 12.93
C VAL A 8 -5.13 0.67 13.61
N SER A 9 -5.20 0.34 14.90
CA SER A 9 -4.02 0.19 15.75
C SER A 9 -3.13 -0.99 15.37
N GLU A 10 -3.70 -2.02 14.74
CA GLU A 10 -2.98 -3.18 14.22
C GLU A 10 -3.69 -3.71 12.98
N TYR A 11 -2.93 -4.02 11.94
CA TYR A 11 -3.38 -4.85 10.83
C TYR A 11 -2.21 -5.67 10.28
N ALA A 12 -2.53 -6.89 9.89
CA ALA A 12 -1.71 -7.78 9.08
C ALA A 12 -2.59 -8.93 8.60
N VAL A 13 -2.33 -9.45 7.39
CA VAL A 13 -2.79 -10.78 7.03
C VAL A 13 -1.96 -11.79 7.81
N TRP A 14 -2.58 -12.86 8.28
CA TRP A 14 -1.95 -13.85 9.16
C TRP A 14 -2.33 -15.27 8.75
N ARG A 15 -1.65 -16.26 9.33
CA ARG A 15 -1.78 -17.71 9.04
C ARG A 15 -1.31 -18.10 7.64
N SER A 16 -1.99 -19.06 7.00
CA SER A 16 -1.56 -19.70 5.76
C SER A 16 -1.29 -18.72 4.64
N ASP A 17 -2.12 -17.68 4.53
CA ASP A 17 -2.04 -16.73 3.43
C ASP A 17 -0.84 -15.80 3.57
N ALA A 18 -0.36 -15.61 4.80
CA ALA A 18 0.80 -14.77 5.09
C ALA A 18 2.14 -15.47 4.98
N GLY A 19 2.20 -16.79 5.22
CA GLY A 19 3.49 -17.48 5.34
C GLY A 19 4.39 -16.80 6.38
N ARG A 20 5.63 -16.47 6.01
CA ARG A 20 6.56 -15.61 6.77
C ARG A 20 6.57 -14.15 6.30
N GLY A 21 5.66 -13.80 5.38
CA GLY A 21 5.55 -12.52 4.70
C GLY A 21 5.46 -12.76 3.19
N SER A 22 4.28 -13.12 2.70
CA SER A 22 4.03 -13.43 1.28
C SER A 22 3.62 -12.19 0.47
N LEU A 23 3.74 -12.27 -0.85
CA LEU A 23 3.13 -11.29 -1.75
C LEU A 23 1.59 -11.25 -1.60
N LEU A 24 0.93 -12.39 -1.36
CA LEU A 24 -0.52 -12.47 -1.18
C LEU A 24 -0.99 -11.60 -0.01
N ALA A 25 -0.31 -11.69 1.13
CA ALA A 25 -0.58 -10.83 2.29
C ALA A 25 -0.40 -9.35 1.93
N SER A 26 0.72 -9.02 1.29
CA SER A 26 1.05 -7.66 0.87
C SER A 26 0.00 -7.06 -0.09
N LEU A 27 -0.53 -7.84 -1.04
CA LEU A 27 -1.59 -7.40 -1.95
C LEU A 27 -2.90 -7.10 -1.21
N ALA A 28 -3.31 -7.99 -0.30
CA ALA A 28 -4.52 -7.81 0.49
C ALA A 28 -4.41 -6.60 1.44
N GLU A 29 -3.25 -6.42 2.07
CA GLU A 29 -2.94 -5.28 2.93
C GLU A 29 -2.88 -3.97 2.14
N ALA A 30 -2.31 -3.97 0.94
CA ALA A 30 -2.31 -2.81 0.06
C ALA A 30 -3.75 -2.42 -0.33
N ALA A 31 -4.59 -3.39 -0.71
CA ALA A 31 -5.99 -3.14 -1.00
C ALA A 31 -6.73 -2.57 0.22
N PHE A 32 -6.46 -3.11 1.42
CA PHE A 32 -7.00 -2.58 2.67
C PHE A 32 -6.55 -1.12 2.91
N LEU A 33 -5.27 -0.80 2.73
CA LEU A 33 -4.75 0.56 2.86
C LEU A 33 -5.36 1.53 1.84
N THR A 34 -5.61 1.12 0.60
CA THR A 34 -6.36 1.98 -0.34
C THR A 34 -7.75 2.32 0.19
N GLY A 35 -8.41 1.36 0.85
CA GLY A 35 -9.67 1.59 1.55
C GLY A 35 -9.53 2.62 2.68
N LEU A 36 -8.46 2.54 3.47
CA LEU A 36 -8.21 3.52 4.54
C LEU A 36 -7.96 4.92 3.99
N GLU A 37 -7.19 5.06 2.90
CA GLU A 37 -6.99 6.35 2.24
C GLU A 37 -8.31 6.95 1.73
N MET A 38 -9.19 6.12 1.16
CA MET A 38 -10.50 6.55 0.69
C MET A 38 -11.47 6.94 1.83
N ASN A 39 -11.15 6.59 3.08
CA ASN A 39 -11.90 6.93 4.29
C ASN A 39 -11.06 7.79 5.26
N SER A 40 -10.10 8.56 4.73
CA SER A 40 -9.19 9.38 5.54
C SER A 40 -9.85 10.58 6.22
N ASP A 41 -11.14 10.83 5.94
CA ASP A 41 -11.98 11.79 6.64
C ASP A 41 -12.35 11.32 8.07
N ILE A 42 -12.24 10.02 8.32
CA ILE A 42 -12.49 9.40 9.63
C ILE A 42 -11.32 8.55 10.14
N VAL A 43 -10.53 7.91 9.27
CA VAL A 43 -9.36 7.11 9.67
C VAL A 43 -8.10 7.95 9.55
N HIS A 44 -7.48 8.26 10.70
CA HIS A 44 -6.33 9.18 10.73
C HIS A 44 -4.99 8.45 10.90
N MET A 45 -5.01 7.22 11.39
CA MET A 45 -3.82 6.44 11.67
C MET A 45 -4.06 4.96 11.35
N ALA A 46 -3.01 4.28 10.92
CA ALA A 46 -2.96 2.84 10.75
C ALA A 46 -1.54 2.35 11.10
N SER A 47 -1.45 1.18 11.75
CA SER A 47 -0.15 0.58 12.09
C SER A 47 -0.13 -0.88 11.70
N TYR A 48 0.87 -1.27 10.90
CA TYR A 48 1.16 -2.66 10.64
C TYR A 48 1.72 -3.31 11.92
N ALA A 49 1.28 -4.52 12.25
CA ALA A 49 1.80 -5.23 13.41
C ALA A 49 1.86 -6.76 13.21
N PRO A 50 2.93 -7.41 13.71
CA PRO A 50 4.06 -6.84 14.44
C PRO A 50 5.20 -6.34 13.50
N LEU A 51 6.07 -5.46 14.02
CA LEU A 51 7.06 -4.75 13.20
C LEU A 51 8.36 -5.54 12.99
N PHE A 52 8.84 -6.24 14.03
CA PHE A 52 10.16 -6.87 14.02
C PHE A 52 10.09 -8.30 14.55
N VAL A 53 10.76 -9.21 13.84
CA VAL A 53 10.96 -10.58 14.32
C VAL A 53 12.40 -11.04 14.17
N ASN A 54 12.90 -11.73 15.19
CA ASN A 54 14.15 -12.46 15.08
C ASN A 54 13.91 -13.76 14.30
N ASP A 55 14.67 -13.97 13.24
CA ASP A 55 14.47 -15.12 12.36
C ASP A 55 14.67 -16.47 13.05
N ASN A 56 15.44 -16.48 14.15
CA ASN A 56 15.71 -17.66 14.97
C ASN A 56 14.72 -17.85 16.14
N ASP A 57 13.79 -16.92 16.36
CA ASP A 57 12.85 -16.95 17.50
C ASP A 57 11.50 -16.35 17.11
N ARG A 58 10.79 -17.03 16.19
CA ARG A 58 9.50 -16.59 15.66
C ARG A 58 8.34 -17.15 16.50
N ALA A 59 7.64 -16.26 17.21
CA ALA A 59 6.42 -16.59 17.94
C ALA A 59 5.12 -16.30 17.14
N TRP A 60 5.21 -15.41 16.15
CA TRP A 60 4.12 -14.98 15.28
C TRP A 60 4.64 -14.89 13.83
N ASN A 61 3.74 -14.98 12.86
CA ASN A 61 4.03 -14.62 11.48
C ASN A 61 2.79 -13.97 10.84
N PRO A 62 2.96 -12.98 9.94
CA PRO A 62 4.24 -12.39 9.50
C PRO A 62 4.63 -11.17 10.35
N ASP A 63 5.84 -10.68 10.13
CA ASP A 63 6.33 -9.39 10.64
C ASP A 63 6.90 -8.57 9.48
N ALA A 64 6.93 -7.25 9.61
CA ALA A 64 7.41 -6.39 8.51
C ALA A 64 8.92 -6.53 8.30
N ILE A 65 9.72 -6.56 9.37
CA ILE A 65 11.18 -6.60 9.30
C ILE A 65 11.69 -7.85 10.01
N VAL A 66 12.39 -8.69 9.27
CA VAL A 66 13.04 -9.89 9.79
C VAL A 66 14.51 -9.58 10.02
N PHE A 67 15.05 -9.97 11.16
CA PHE A 67 16.47 -9.77 11.47
C PHE A 67 17.08 -10.98 12.19
N ASN A 68 18.40 -11.06 12.18
CA ASN A 68 19.18 -11.92 13.07
C ASN A 68 20.46 -11.18 13.50
N SER A 69 21.44 -11.89 14.07
CA SER A 69 22.66 -11.26 14.60
C SER A 69 23.57 -10.59 13.55
N TRP A 70 23.34 -10.80 12.25
CA TRP A 70 24.26 -10.34 11.19
C TRP A 70 23.57 -9.79 9.93
N GLN A 71 22.25 -9.93 9.80
CA GLN A 71 21.49 -9.41 8.65
C GLN A 71 20.05 -9.04 9.02
N HIS A 72 19.41 -8.26 8.15
CA HIS A 72 17.99 -7.96 8.20
C HIS A 72 17.42 -7.80 6.78
N TYR A 73 16.13 -8.04 6.63
CA TYR A 73 15.39 -7.80 5.40
C TYR A 73 13.94 -7.41 5.70
N GLY A 74 13.32 -6.67 4.78
CA GLY A 74 11.89 -6.37 4.84
C GLY A 74 11.09 -7.43 4.08
N THR A 75 9.95 -7.85 4.61
CA THR A 75 8.99 -8.71 3.89
C THR A 75 8.29 -7.92 2.76
N PRO A 76 7.58 -8.58 1.84
CA PRO A 76 6.72 -7.90 0.86
C PRO A 76 5.77 -6.88 1.50
N SER A 77 5.27 -7.14 2.70
CA SER A 77 4.45 -6.17 3.46
C SER A 77 5.25 -4.92 3.85
N TYR A 78 6.52 -5.04 4.27
CA TYR A 78 7.38 -3.88 4.52
C TYR A 78 7.57 -3.01 3.27
N TRP A 79 7.91 -3.62 2.14
CA TRP A 79 8.11 -2.87 0.90
C TRP A 79 6.82 -2.20 0.44
N MET A 80 5.67 -2.87 0.60
CA MET A 80 4.37 -2.28 0.35
C MET A 80 4.09 -1.07 1.25
N GLN A 81 4.40 -1.14 2.56
CA GLN A 81 4.28 0.04 3.45
C GLN A 81 5.06 1.24 2.89
N THR A 82 6.26 1.02 2.34
CA THR A 82 7.06 2.13 1.78
C THR A 82 6.37 2.83 0.61
N LEU A 83 5.52 2.14 -0.15
CA LEU A 83 4.72 2.73 -1.24
C LEU A 83 3.55 3.58 -0.70
N PHE A 84 3.16 3.39 0.56
CA PHE A 84 2.10 4.14 1.24
C PHE A 84 2.62 5.23 2.19
N ARG A 85 3.94 5.39 2.35
CA ARG A 85 4.52 6.36 3.30
C ARG A 85 4.02 7.82 3.12
N GLU A 86 3.74 8.22 1.88
CA GLU A 86 3.29 9.58 1.53
C GLU A 86 1.77 9.75 1.67
N SER A 87 1.04 8.78 2.22
CA SER A 87 -0.38 8.94 2.57
C SER A 87 -0.58 9.92 3.73
N SER A 88 0.38 9.99 4.65
CA SER A 88 0.31 10.87 5.81
C SER A 88 0.41 12.34 5.37
N GLY A 89 -0.60 13.14 5.74
CA GLY A 89 -0.69 14.56 5.38
C GLY A 89 -1.09 14.81 3.92
N ALA A 90 -1.47 13.76 3.16
CA ALA A 90 -1.92 13.91 1.79
C ALA A 90 -3.42 14.23 1.69
N MET A 91 -3.81 14.79 0.54
CA MET A 91 -5.21 15.02 0.18
C MET A 91 -5.70 13.91 -0.73
N ILE A 92 -6.78 13.22 -0.36
CA ILE A 92 -7.43 12.19 -1.17
C ILE A 92 -8.24 12.82 -2.31
N HIS A 93 -8.21 12.20 -3.49
CA HIS A 93 -9.01 12.59 -4.66
C HIS A 93 -10.01 11.51 -5.05
N PRO A 94 -11.18 11.90 -5.59
CA PRO A 94 -12.12 10.96 -6.18
C PRO A 94 -11.48 10.17 -7.32
N ILE A 95 -11.73 8.88 -7.37
CA ILE A 95 -11.26 7.97 -8.42
C ILE A 95 -12.43 7.16 -8.98
N THR A 96 -12.34 6.80 -10.25
CA THR A 96 -13.26 5.86 -10.90
C THR A 96 -12.45 4.84 -11.68
N VAL A 97 -12.71 3.56 -11.43
CA VAL A 97 -12.10 2.45 -12.17
C VAL A 97 -13.13 1.93 -13.18
N SER A 98 -13.05 2.42 -14.41
CA SER A 98 -13.88 1.95 -15.52
C SER A 98 -13.16 0.81 -16.25
N SER A 99 -13.23 -0.42 -15.71
CA SER A 99 -12.68 -1.60 -16.38
C SER A 99 -13.49 -2.85 -16.07
N SER A 100 -13.35 -3.88 -16.92
CA SER A 100 -13.85 -5.23 -16.64
C SER A 100 -13.15 -5.89 -15.45
N TYR A 101 -12.01 -5.35 -15.03
CA TYR A 101 -11.19 -5.80 -13.90
C TYR A 101 -11.51 -5.04 -12.61
N SER A 102 -12.60 -4.26 -12.55
CA SER A 102 -12.95 -3.48 -11.35
C SER A 102 -13.14 -4.34 -10.10
N GLY A 103 -13.52 -5.62 -10.26
CA GLY A 103 -13.59 -6.59 -9.16
C GLY A 103 -12.24 -7.17 -8.72
N SER A 104 -11.15 -6.89 -9.44
CA SER A 104 -9.79 -7.39 -9.17
C SER A 104 -8.76 -6.29 -8.99
N LEU A 105 -9.20 -5.02 -8.90
CA LEU A 105 -8.37 -3.85 -8.73
C LEU A 105 -8.83 -3.04 -7.52
N ALA A 106 -7.87 -2.56 -6.72
CA ALA A 106 -8.09 -1.50 -5.75
C ALA A 106 -7.20 -0.31 -6.13
N ALA A 107 -7.72 0.91 -6.01
CA ALA A 107 -6.96 2.09 -6.39
C ALA A 107 -7.33 3.31 -5.55
N SER A 108 -6.33 4.16 -5.34
CA SER A 108 -6.47 5.45 -4.68
C SER A 108 -5.63 6.50 -5.41
N ALA A 109 -6.01 7.76 -5.28
CA ALA A 109 -5.25 8.88 -5.84
C ALA A 109 -5.13 9.98 -4.79
N ILE A 110 -3.89 10.35 -4.46
CA ILE A 110 -3.61 11.39 -3.45
C ILE A 110 -2.74 12.50 -4.04
N THR A 111 -2.91 13.73 -3.55
CA THR A 111 -1.87 14.75 -3.68
C THR A 111 -1.07 14.83 -2.39
N TRP A 112 0.23 14.65 -2.51
CA TRP A 112 1.18 14.81 -1.43
C TRP A 112 2.22 15.85 -1.81
N GLN A 113 2.67 16.64 -0.85
CA GLN A 113 3.63 17.73 -1.07
C GLN A 113 4.87 17.49 -0.20
N ASP A 114 6.05 17.61 -0.81
CA ASP A 114 7.31 17.73 -0.07
C ASP A 114 7.66 19.22 0.15
N SER A 115 8.89 19.51 0.57
CA SER A 115 9.34 20.89 0.81
C SER A 115 9.35 21.78 -0.44
N GLU A 116 9.32 21.22 -1.65
CA GLU A 116 9.56 21.93 -2.91
C GLU A 116 8.45 21.70 -3.95
N ASN A 117 7.89 20.50 -4.01
CA ASN A 117 7.05 20.01 -5.10
C ASN A 117 5.76 19.37 -4.60
N SER A 118 4.73 19.44 -5.44
CA SER A 118 3.46 18.73 -5.25
C SER A 118 3.38 17.54 -6.22
N PHE A 119 2.97 16.39 -5.71
CA PHE A 119 2.92 15.13 -6.45
C PHE A 119 1.50 14.58 -6.44
N LEU A 120 0.98 14.28 -7.62
CA LEU A 120 -0.15 13.35 -7.75
C LEU A 120 0.39 11.93 -7.71
N ARG A 121 -0.06 11.13 -6.73
CA ARG A 121 0.29 9.71 -6.60
C ARG A 121 -0.95 8.87 -6.83
N VAL A 122 -0.89 8.01 -7.83
CA VAL A 122 -1.93 7.01 -8.10
C VAL A 122 -1.38 5.66 -7.68
N LYS A 123 -2.05 5.00 -6.75
CA LYS A 123 -1.70 3.65 -6.29
C LYS A 123 -2.72 2.70 -6.85
N VAL A 124 -2.26 1.62 -7.46
CA VAL A 124 -3.12 0.57 -8.02
C VAL A 124 -2.62 -0.78 -7.55
N VAL A 125 -3.52 -1.55 -6.97
CA VAL A 125 -3.29 -2.92 -6.52
C VAL A 125 -4.04 -3.84 -7.46
N ASN A 126 -3.32 -4.70 -8.17
CA ASN A 126 -3.93 -5.79 -8.94
C ASN A 126 -3.84 -7.07 -8.13
N PHE A 127 -4.98 -7.53 -7.63
CA PHE A 127 -5.12 -8.78 -6.88
C PHE A 127 -5.77 -9.89 -7.72
N GLY A 128 -5.95 -9.65 -9.02
CA GLY A 128 -6.35 -10.67 -10.00
C GLY A 128 -5.16 -11.50 -10.50
N SER A 129 -5.46 -12.59 -11.21
CA SER A 129 -4.43 -13.47 -11.81
C SER A 129 -3.86 -12.95 -13.13
N ASP A 130 -4.54 -12.01 -13.78
CA ASP A 130 -4.20 -11.55 -15.12
C ASP A 130 -3.47 -10.21 -15.08
N ALA A 131 -2.51 -10.03 -15.99
CA ALA A 131 -1.89 -8.73 -16.21
C ALA A 131 -2.93 -7.75 -16.77
N VAL A 132 -3.02 -6.55 -16.18
CA VAL A 132 -3.96 -5.51 -16.61
C VAL A 132 -3.20 -4.33 -17.20
N SER A 133 -3.58 -3.92 -18.41
CA SER A 133 -3.12 -2.66 -19.00
C SER A 133 -3.99 -1.52 -18.51
N LEU A 134 -3.38 -0.49 -17.91
CA LEU A 134 -4.10 0.63 -17.31
C LEU A 134 -3.81 1.92 -18.08
N THR A 135 -4.86 2.71 -18.32
CA THR A 135 -4.73 4.09 -18.76
C THR A 135 -5.19 5.00 -17.62
N ILE A 136 -4.33 5.90 -17.18
CA ILE A 136 -4.63 6.86 -16.12
C ILE A 136 -4.93 8.20 -16.78
N SER A 137 -6.15 8.71 -16.55
CA SER A 137 -6.58 10.03 -17.00
C SER A 137 -7.01 10.88 -15.82
N THR A 138 -6.65 12.14 -15.83
CA THR A 138 -6.98 13.10 -14.77
C THR A 138 -7.72 14.30 -15.36
N SER A 139 -8.71 14.81 -14.63
CA SER A 139 -9.44 16.03 -14.99
C SER A 139 -9.54 16.96 -13.78
N GLY A 140 -9.60 18.28 -14.01
CA GLY A 140 -9.81 19.26 -12.94
C GLY A 140 -8.56 19.59 -12.11
N LEU A 141 -7.37 19.17 -12.55
CA LEU A 141 -6.10 19.61 -11.96
C LEU A 141 -5.89 21.11 -12.25
N GLN A 142 -5.60 21.90 -11.20
CA GLN A 142 -5.38 23.34 -11.32
C GLN A 142 -4.03 23.70 -11.99
N ALA A 143 -3.05 22.80 -11.91
CA ALA A 143 -1.72 22.97 -12.48
C ALA A 143 -1.42 21.88 -13.50
N SER A 144 -0.65 22.22 -14.53
CA SER A 144 -0.12 21.24 -15.49
C SER A 144 0.85 20.28 -14.79
N PHE A 145 0.70 18.97 -15.06
CA PHE A 145 1.61 17.95 -14.55
C PHE A 145 2.82 17.79 -15.47
N ASN A 146 4.02 17.61 -14.89
CA ASN A 146 5.20 17.22 -15.66
C ASN A 146 5.16 15.71 -15.95
N ALA A 147 4.50 15.33 -17.05
CA ALA A 147 4.38 13.94 -17.49
C ALA A 147 5.76 13.27 -17.66
N LEU A 148 6.74 14.00 -18.19
CA LEU A 148 8.08 13.50 -18.46
C LEU A 148 8.88 13.19 -17.18
N GLY A 149 8.53 13.83 -16.07
CA GLY A 149 9.11 13.56 -14.75
C GLY A 149 8.38 12.49 -13.95
N SER A 150 7.34 11.86 -14.50
CA SER A 150 6.57 10.84 -13.79
C SER A 150 7.36 9.53 -13.68
N THR A 151 7.34 8.93 -12.49
CA THR A 151 7.97 7.64 -12.21
C THR A 151 6.93 6.57 -11.88
N SER A 152 7.28 5.31 -12.08
CA SER A 152 6.47 4.16 -11.66
C SER A 152 7.35 3.20 -10.86
N THR A 153 6.79 2.67 -9.77
CA THR A 153 7.42 1.64 -8.94
C THR A 153 6.45 0.48 -8.83
N VAL A 154 6.95 -0.74 -9.08
CA VAL A 154 6.14 -1.96 -9.10
C VAL A 154 6.73 -2.96 -8.10
N LEU A 155 5.90 -3.42 -7.18
CA LEU A 155 6.18 -4.56 -6.30
C LEU A 155 5.45 -5.78 -6.85
N THR A 156 6.19 -6.78 -7.32
CA THR A 156 5.63 -8.01 -7.92
C THR A 156 6.59 -9.18 -7.76
N PHE A 157 6.06 -10.40 -7.80
CA PHE A 157 6.81 -11.65 -7.69
C PHE A 157 6.32 -12.66 -8.74
N GLY A 158 7.01 -13.81 -8.87
CA GLY A 158 6.65 -14.86 -9.82
C GLY A 158 5.48 -15.72 -9.34
N ASN A 159 5.36 -15.90 -8.02
CA ASN A 159 4.26 -16.57 -7.36
C ASN A 159 3.64 -15.68 -6.27
N VAL A 160 2.33 -15.80 -6.05
CA VAL A 160 1.63 -15.02 -5.02
C VAL A 160 2.05 -15.39 -3.60
N MET A 161 2.57 -16.61 -3.39
CA MET A 161 3.10 -17.05 -2.10
C MET A 161 4.60 -16.81 -1.95
N ASP A 162 5.26 -16.14 -2.90
CA ASP A 162 6.67 -15.80 -2.77
C ASP A 162 6.88 -14.86 -1.57
N GLU A 163 7.97 -15.12 -0.85
CA GLU A 163 8.48 -14.36 0.30
C GLU A 163 9.86 -13.76 -0.09
N ASN A 164 10.45 -12.92 0.77
CA ASN A 164 11.79 -12.35 0.55
C ASN A 164 12.92 -13.22 1.13
#